data_AF-A0A7C3X953-F1
#
_entry.id   AF-A0A7C3X953-F1
#
_cell.length_a   1.000
_cell.length_b   1.000
_cell.length_c   1.000
_cell.angle_alpha   90.00
_cell.angle_beta   90.00
_cell.angle_gamma   90.00
#
_symmetry.space_group_name_H-M   'P 1'
#
loop_
_entity.id
_entity.type
_entity.pdbx_description
1 polymer ?
#
loop_
_entity_poly.entity_id
_entity_poly.type
_entity_poly.pdbx_seq_one_letter_code
_entity_poly.pdbx_strand_id
1 'polypeptide(L)'
;KAALGIGAGGSGQTIPFETNNLAHIRSSVAMALNSPRSDTGDSQFFINLKDNVGLNGDYCVFGKVIQGMEIVDKIQQGDPIVVIKEKKGA
;
A
#
# COMPACT_ATOMS: atom_id res chain seq x y z
N LYS A 1 4.83 -0.58 21.63
CA LYS A 1 6.04 0.02 21.02
C LYS A 1 5.61 0.65 19.71
N ALA A 2 5.61 1.97 19.59
CA ALA A 2 5.34 2.61 18.30
C ALA A 2 6.43 2.17 17.31
N ALA A 3 6.04 1.62 16.17
CA ALA A 3 6.97 1.32 15.09
C ALA A 3 7.68 2.64 14.71
N LEU A 4 9.01 2.63 14.66
CA LEU A 4 9.83 3.81 14.40
C LEU A 4 9.64 4.41 12.99
N GLY A 5 8.65 3.97 12.21
CA GLY A 5 8.40 4.44 10.84
C GLY A 5 9.51 4.08 9.85
N ILE A 6 10.46 3.20 10.22
CA ILE A 6 11.65 2.86 9.42
C ILE A 6 11.49 1.58 8.58
N GLY A 7 10.27 1.08 8.38
CA GLY A 7 10.01 -0.12 7.55
C GLY A 7 10.20 -1.47 8.25
N ALA A 8 10.61 -1.50 9.52
CA ALA A 8 10.73 -2.73 10.33
C ALA A 8 9.50 -3.01 11.22
N GLY A 9 8.45 -2.20 11.09
CA GLY A 9 7.21 -2.32 11.87
C GLY A 9 6.14 -3.16 11.17
N GLY A 10 5.12 -3.54 11.92
CA GLY A 10 3.97 -4.32 11.46
C GLY A 10 2.81 -4.22 12.45
N SER A 11 1.63 -4.74 12.09
CA SER A 11 0.50 -4.90 13.01
C SER A 11 0.72 -6.06 14.00
N GLY A 12 1.65 -6.96 13.67
CA GLY A 12 1.89 -8.20 14.41
C GLY A 12 1.00 -9.37 13.98
N GLN A 13 0.15 -9.16 12.97
CA GLN A 13 -0.64 -10.20 12.33
C GLN A 13 -0.43 -10.14 10.82
N THR A 14 -0.01 -11.24 10.23
CA THR A 14 0.13 -11.35 8.78
C THR A 14 -1.17 -11.84 8.15
N ILE A 15 -1.45 -11.39 6.94
CA ILE A 15 -2.51 -11.88 6.07
C ILE A 15 -1.92 -12.66 4.89
N PRO A 16 -2.64 -13.67 4.38
CA PRO A 16 -2.22 -14.40 3.19
C PRO A 16 -2.26 -13.51 1.95
N PHE A 17 -1.53 -13.93 0.91
CA PHE A 17 -1.59 -13.30 -0.39
C PHE A 17 -2.97 -13.50 -1.04
N GLU A 18 -3.54 -12.41 -1.56
CA GLU A 18 -4.76 -12.44 -2.35
C GLU A 18 -4.45 -12.05 -3.80
N THR A 19 -4.72 -12.94 -4.75
CA THR A 19 -4.54 -12.65 -6.18
C THR A 19 -5.74 -11.88 -6.72
N ASN A 20 -5.50 -10.94 -7.63
CA ASN A 20 -6.57 -10.30 -8.40
C ASN A 20 -6.08 -9.84 -9.79
N ASN A 21 -7.03 -9.37 -10.61
CA ASN A 21 -6.78 -8.90 -11.97
C ASN A 21 -6.71 -7.36 -12.08
N LEU A 22 -6.49 -6.67 -10.95
CA LEU A 22 -6.39 -5.22 -10.95
C LEU A 22 -4.99 -4.79 -11.36
N ALA A 23 -4.92 -3.80 -12.23
CA ALA A 23 -3.65 -3.31 -12.75
C ALA A 23 -2.97 -2.34 -11.76
N HIS A 24 -1.66 -2.47 -11.62
CA HIS A 24 -0.78 -1.53 -10.95
C HIS A 24 -0.57 -0.28 -11.82
N ILE A 25 -1.60 0.53 -11.93
CA ILE A 25 -1.58 1.83 -12.61
C ILE A 25 -1.38 2.96 -11.60
N ARG A 26 -1.06 4.17 -12.09
CA ARG A 26 -0.99 5.36 -11.23
C ARG A 26 -2.24 5.47 -10.34
N SER A 27 -2.01 5.83 -9.08
CA SER A 27 -3.00 5.94 -8.01
C SER A 27 -3.51 4.63 -7.41
N SER A 28 -3.15 3.45 -7.92
CA SER A 28 -3.51 2.19 -7.26
C SER A 28 -2.79 2.06 -5.92
N VAL A 29 -3.48 1.47 -4.94
CA VAL A 29 -2.96 1.17 -3.60
C VAL A 29 -2.85 -0.35 -3.46
N ALA A 30 -1.68 -0.84 -3.08
CA ALA A 30 -1.39 -2.25 -3.00
C ALA A 30 -0.63 -2.64 -1.73
N MET A 31 -0.79 -3.90 -1.33
CA MET A 31 -0.16 -4.46 -0.13
C MET A 31 1.32 -4.73 -0.39
N ALA A 32 2.20 -4.28 0.50
CA ALA A 32 3.62 -4.61 0.44
C ALA A 32 3.86 -6.02 1.00
N LEU A 33 4.71 -6.79 0.34
CA LEU A 33 5.07 -8.17 0.71
C LEU A 33 6.60 -8.29 0.75
N ASN A 34 7.12 -9.25 1.51
CA ASN A 34 8.57 -9.54 1.55
C ASN A 34 9.07 -10.12 0.23
N SER A 35 8.20 -10.80 -0.52
CA SER A 35 8.48 -11.34 -1.85
C SER A 35 7.19 -11.41 -2.68
N PRO A 36 7.27 -11.47 -4.02
CA PRO A 36 6.10 -11.67 -4.86
C PRO A 36 5.25 -12.87 -4.42
N ARG A 37 3.93 -12.69 -4.31
CA ARG A 37 2.94 -13.74 -3.98
C ARG A 37 3.16 -14.47 -2.64
N SER A 38 3.88 -13.90 -1.67
CA SER A 38 4.07 -14.52 -0.36
C SER A 38 3.00 -14.13 0.66
N ASP A 39 2.66 -15.05 1.57
CA ASP A 39 1.73 -14.86 2.69
C ASP A 39 2.31 -14.00 3.83
N THR A 40 2.82 -12.82 3.48
CA THR A 40 3.57 -11.93 4.37
C THR A 40 2.96 -10.53 4.41
N GLY A 41 1.74 -10.35 3.93
CA GLY A 41 1.06 -9.05 4.00
C GLY A 41 0.84 -8.66 5.45
N ASP A 42 1.03 -7.40 5.80
CA ASP A 42 0.78 -6.88 7.16
C ASP A 42 0.18 -5.47 7.05
N SER A 43 0.83 -4.45 7.62
CA SER A 43 0.32 -3.07 7.66
C SER A 43 1.02 -2.13 6.68
N GLN A 44 2.03 -2.61 5.94
CA GLN A 44 2.75 -1.82 4.95
C GLN A 44 2.02 -1.88 3.60
N PHE A 45 1.74 -0.72 3.03
CA PHE A 45 1.14 -0.58 1.71
C PHE A 45 1.90 0.47 0.90
N PHE A 46 1.67 0.48 -0.41
CA PHE A 46 2.27 1.47 -1.30
C PHE A 46 1.22 2.05 -2.26
N ILE A 47 1.50 3.27 -2.74
CA ILE A 47 0.71 3.95 -3.76
C ILE A 47 1.58 4.08 -5.01
N ASN A 48 1.05 3.65 -6.16
CA ASN A 48 1.75 3.77 -7.42
C ASN A 48 1.77 5.23 -7.90
N LEU A 49 2.97 5.82 -8.00
CA LEU A 49 3.18 7.16 -8.56
C LEU A 49 3.15 7.17 -10.11
N LYS A 50 3.29 6.00 -10.74
CA LYS A 50 3.22 5.80 -12.19
C LYS A 50 2.72 4.39 -12.47
N ASP A 51 2.49 4.08 -13.73
CA ASP A 51 2.13 2.71 -14.14
C ASP A 51 3.31 1.77 -13.91
N ASN A 52 3.06 0.71 -13.15
CA ASN A 52 4.02 -0.31 -12.74
C ASN A 52 3.44 -1.70 -13.05
N VAL A 53 3.01 -1.90 -14.30
CA VAL A 53 2.31 -3.12 -14.76
C VAL A 53 3.09 -4.42 -14.54
N GLY A 54 4.42 -4.34 -14.36
CA GLY A 54 5.25 -5.50 -14.00
C GLY A 54 4.95 -6.08 -12.60
N LEU A 55 4.21 -5.37 -11.75
CA LEU A 55 3.77 -5.85 -10.44
C LEU A 55 2.42 -6.59 -10.48
N ASN A 56 1.73 -6.58 -11.63
CA ASN A 56 0.42 -7.20 -11.80
C ASN A 56 0.47 -8.70 -11.43
N GLY A 57 -0.43 -9.13 -10.56
CA GLY A 57 -0.53 -10.52 -10.11
C GLY A 57 0.53 -10.95 -9.08
N ASP A 58 1.52 -10.10 -8.80
CA ASP A 58 2.55 -10.37 -7.79
C ASP A 58 2.27 -9.67 -6.45
N TYR A 59 1.53 -8.56 -6.48
CA TYR A 59 1.10 -7.79 -5.32
C TYR A 59 -0.41 -7.50 -5.41
N CYS A 60 -1.12 -7.58 -4.28
CA CYS A 60 -2.57 -7.37 -4.26
C CYS A 60 -2.90 -5.88 -4.27
N VAL A 61 -3.52 -5.39 -5.35
CA VAL A 61 -4.17 -4.06 -5.36
C VAL A 61 -5.49 -4.17 -4.61
N PHE A 62 -5.69 -3.36 -3.58
CA PHE A 62 -6.92 -3.36 -2.79
C PHE A 62 -7.64 -2.00 -2.74
N GLY A 63 -7.05 -0.98 -3.36
CA GLY A 63 -7.65 0.35 -3.38
C GLY A 63 -7.10 1.25 -4.47
N LYS A 64 -7.65 2.46 -4.55
CA LYS A 64 -7.19 3.52 -5.45
C LYS A 64 -7.40 4.87 -4.77
N VAL A 65 -6.43 5.76 -4.89
CA VAL A 65 -6.59 7.16 -4.49
C VAL A 65 -7.57 7.84 -5.46
N ILE A 66 -8.71 8.29 -4.93
CA ILE A 66 -9.77 8.96 -5.71
C ILE A 66 -9.66 10.49 -5.68
N GLN A 67 -8.95 11.04 -4.69
CA GLN A 67 -8.72 12.48 -4.51
C GLN A 67 -7.38 12.68 -3.79
N GLY A 68 -6.68 13.78 -4.07
CA GLY A 68 -5.45 14.14 -3.37
C GLY A 68 -4.18 13.50 -3.93
N MET A 69 -4.18 13.03 -5.19
CA MET A 69 -2.97 12.51 -5.82
C MET A 69 -1.87 13.57 -5.96
N GLU A 70 -2.26 14.83 -6.14
CA GLU A 70 -1.36 15.98 -6.12
C GLU A 70 -0.69 16.22 -4.76
N ILE A 71 -1.29 15.70 -3.68
CA ILE A 71 -0.68 15.68 -2.35
C ILE A 71 0.28 14.50 -2.26
N VAL A 72 -0.13 13.32 -2.73
CA VAL A 72 0.73 12.12 -2.78
C VAL A 72 2.02 12.41 -3.55
N ASP A 73 1.95 13.12 -4.67
CA ASP A 73 3.13 13.50 -5.47
C ASP A 73 4.13 14.40 -4.73
N LYS A 74 3.68 15.09 -3.66
CA LYS A 74 4.50 16.02 -2.88
C LYS A 74 5.10 15.38 -1.62
N ILE A 75 4.68 14.15 -1.27
CA ILE A 75 5.18 13.44 -0.10
C ILE A 75 6.69 13.21 -0.24
N GLN A 76 7.43 13.52 0.83
CA GLN A 76 8.86 13.30 0.92
C GLN A 76 9.19 12.17 1.90
N GLN A 77 10.39 11.61 1.77
CA GLN A 77 10.88 10.62 2.69
C GLN A 77 10.88 11.17 4.12
N GLY A 78 10.25 10.45 5.05
CA GLY A 78 10.14 10.84 6.45
C GLY A 78 8.88 11.63 6.81
N ASP A 79 8.04 11.98 5.84
CA ASP A 79 6.74 12.59 6.13
C ASP A 79 5.87 11.64 6.97
N PRO A 80 5.39 12.07 8.15
CA PRO A 80 4.63 11.19 9.02
C PRO A 80 3.18 11.07 8.56
N ILE A 81 2.65 9.85 8.60
CA ILE A 81 1.21 9.63 8.56
C ILE A 81 0.65 9.93 9.95
N VAL A 82 -0.02 11.06 10.11
CA VAL A 82 -0.53 11.52 11.42
C VAL A 82 -1.82 10.80 11.80
N VAL A 83 -2.72 10.59 10.85
CA VAL A 83 -4.04 9.98 11.08
C VAL A 83 -4.47 9.20 9.83
N ILE A 84 -4.91 7.96 10.03
CA ILE A 84 -5.70 7.19 9.06
C ILE A 84 -7.08 6.97 9.66
N LYS A 85 -8.14 7.29 8.91
CA LYS A 85 -9.52 7.02 9.31
C LYS A 85 -10.21 6.25 8.20
N GLU A 86 -10.81 5.13 8.54
CA GLU A 86 -11.79 4.48 7.69
C GLU A 86 -13.10 5.26 7.79
N LYS A 87 -13.71 5.56 6.65
CA LYS A 87 -15.07 6.05 6.58
C LYS A 87 -15.88 5.05 5.77
N LYS A 88 -16.86 4.40 6.40
CA LYS A 88 -17.82 3.55 5.69
C LYS A 88 -18.72 4.45 4.83
N GLY A 89 -18.72 4.20 3.52
CA GLY A 89 -19.60 4.86 2.55
C GLY A 89 -18.99 6.08 1.85
N ALA A 90 -18.75 5.89 0.55
CA ALA A 90 -18.91 6.90 -0.49
C ALA A 90 -19.94 6.35 -1.49
#